data_AF-A0A8H6LDD3-F1
#
_entry.id   AF-A0A8H6LDD3-F1
#
_cell.length_a   1.000
_cell.length_b   1.000
_cell.length_c   1.000
_cell.angle_alpha   90.00
_cell.angle_beta   90.00
_cell.angle_gamma   90.00
#
_symmetry.space_group_name_H-M   'P 1'
#
loop_
_entity.id
_entity.type
_entity.pdbx_description
1 polymer ?
#
loop_
_entity_poly.entity_id
_entity_poly.type
_entity_poly.pdbx_seq_one_letter_code
_entity_poly.pdbx_strand_id
1 'polypeptide(L)'
;MNPIGVLIPFPDDAMPPEGQYSSREKLVTAINAWAAPRGYAFSVKSSVVTPSGRTRVIYSCDRGAGKAPKVKPAKERKRKTTTRRTGCQFSIAAKESLYDVQGQEKWDTFYKHWHGIVASTTEDIYMERLEKFKQQYSPDHLNEVGYIIETWLELYKESIPGISVRSLYDI
;
A
#
# COMPACT_ATOMS: atom_id res chain seq x y z
N MET A 1 -2.91 -4.39 50.80
CA MET A 1 -2.15 -5.33 49.94
C MET A 1 -2.95 -5.50 48.66
N ASN A 2 -2.45 -5.03 47.52
CA ASN A 2 -3.11 -5.31 46.24
C ASN A 2 -2.81 -6.76 45.84
N PRO A 3 -3.82 -7.56 45.48
CA PRO A 3 -3.61 -8.97 45.16
C PRO A 3 -2.73 -9.09 43.91
N ILE A 4 -1.64 -9.84 44.05
CA ILE A 4 -0.73 -10.20 42.96
C ILE A 4 -1.52 -11.10 42.00
N GLY A 5 -1.79 -10.63 40.78
CA GLY A 5 -2.38 -11.46 39.73
C GLY A 5 -3.55 -10.86 38.94
N VAL A 6 -4.01 -9.64 39.25
CA VAL A 6 -5.00 -8.97 38.38
C VAL A 6 -4.27 -8.49 37.12
N LEU A 7 -4.42 -9.23 36.02
CA LEU A 7 -4.17 -8.72 34.67
C LEU A 7 -5.10 -7.53 34.49
N ILE A 8 -4.60 -6.30 34.69
CA ILE A 8 -5.34 -5.11 34.30
C ILE A 8 -5.41 -5.18 32.76
N PRO A 9 -6.58 -5.45 32.16
CA PRO A 9 -6.67 -5.48 30.71
C PRO A 9 -6.27 -4.10 30.19
N PHE A 10 -5.51 -4.08 29.11
CA PHE A 10 -5.24 -2.84 28.41
C PHE A 10 -6.60 -2.22 28.04
N PRO A 11 -6.89 -0.96 28.43
CA PRO A 11 -8.16 -0.33 28.07
C PRO A 11 -8.37 -0.35 26.56
N ASP A 12 -9.61 -0.52 26.07
CA ASP A 12 -9.89 -0.53 24.63
C ASP A 12 -9.44 0.78 23.93
N ASP A 13 -9.39 1.89 24.66
CA ASP A 13 -8.91 3.20 24.19
C ASP A 13 -7.40 3.44 24.49
N ALA A 14 -6.64 2.38 24.75
CA ALA A 14 -5.21 2.47 25.00
C ALA A 14 -4.36 2.46 23.72
N MET A 15 -4.97 2.17 22.56
CA MET A 15 -4.31 2.19 21.26
C MET A 15 -4.98 3.16 20.29
N PRO A 16 -4.20 3.85 19.42
CA PRO A 16 -4.77 4.61 18.32
C PRO A 16 -5.48 3.66 17.35
N PRO A 17 -6.50 4.15 16.63
CA PRO A 17 -7.26 3.33 15.70
C PRO A 17 -6.36 2.77 14.59
N GLU A 18 -6.58 1.50 14.27
CA GLU A 18 -5.98 0.86 13.09
C GLU A 18 -6.57 1.46 11.82
N GLY A 19 -5.75 1.64 10.79
CA GLY A 19 -6.18 2.26 9.55
C GLY A 19 -5.13 2.18 8.45
N GLN A 20 -5.59 2.40 7.22
CA GLN A 20 -4.73 2.59 6.06
C GLN A 20 -4.46 4.08 5.87
N TYR A 21 -3.21 4.40 5.54
CA TYR A 21 -2.78 5.78 5.35
C TYR A 21 -2.08 5.88 4.02
N SER A 22 -2.37 6.93 3.27
CA SER A 22 -1.78 7.18 1.94
C SER A 22 -0.28 7.46 2.00
N SER A 23 0.23 7.91 3.16
CA SER A 23 1.66 8.13 3.36
C SER A 23 2.06 7.95 4.82
N ARG A 24 3.37 7.79 5.03
CA ARG A 24 3.97 7.77 6.37
C ARG A 24 3.66 9.04 7.17
N GLU A 25 3.64 10.21 6.52
CA GLU A 25 3.37 11.50 7.15
C GLU A 25 1.93 11.61 7.65
N LYS A 26 0.97 11.09 6.87
CA LYS A 26 -0.44 11.02 7.27
C LYS A 26 -0.62 10.11 8.47
N LEU A 27 0.03 8.95 8.48
CA LEU A 27 0.05 8.05 9.64
C LEU A 27 0.62 8.76 10.87
N VAL A 28 1.78 9.42 10.76
CA VAL A 28 2.42 10.13 11.88
C VAL A 28 1.53 11.25 12.42
N THR A 29 0.89 12.00 11.55
CA THR A 29 -0.05 13.05 11.93
C THR A 29 -1.24 12.47 12.70
N ALA A 30 -1.84 11.38 12.20
CA ALA A 30 -3.00 10.75 12.83
C ALA A 30 -2.68 10.17 14.22
N ILE A 31 -1.59 9.40 14.35
CA ILE A 31 -1.21 8.80 15.65
C ILE A 31 -0.84 9.88 16.67
N ASN A 32 -0.24 11.00 16.24
CA ASN A 32 0.09 12.11 17.13
C ASN A 32 -1.12 12.98 17.49
N ALA A 33 -2.10 13.14 16.60
CA ALA A 33 -3.38 13.78 16.95
C ALA A 33 -4.13 12.99 18.03
N TRP A 34 -4.09 11.65 17.96
CA TRP A 34 -4.64 10.78 19.00
C TRP A 34 -3.84 10.84 20.32
N ALA A 35 -2.50 10.93 20.23
CA ALA A 35 -1.62 10.95 21.40
C ALA A 35 -1.60 12.30 22.14
N ALA A 36 -1.79 13.42 21.42
CA ALA A 36 -1.73 14.76 21.97
C ALA A 36 -2.59 14.99 23.22
N PRO A 37 -3.91 14.66 23.24
CA PRO A 37 -4.72 14.81 24.47
C PRO A 37 -4.28 13.89 25.60
N ARG A 38 -3.52 12.82 25.31
CA ARG A 38 -3.00 11.86 26.29
C ARG A 38 -1.63 12.24 26.84
N GLY A 39 -1.06 13.37 26.39
CA GLY A 39 0.16 13.96 26.96
C GLY A 39 1.47 13.33 26.50
N TYR A 40 1.47 12.63 25.36
CA TYR A 40 2.67 12.09 24.73
C TYR A 40 2.61 12.19 23.21
N ALA A 41 3.74 11.92 22.57
CA ALA A 41 3.87 11.86 21.12
C ALA A 41 4.57 10.57 20.70
N PHE A 42 4.29 10.10 19.49
CA PHE A 42 4.97 8.97 18.89
C PHE A 42 6.17 9.43 18.07
N SER A 43 7.31 8.81 18.33
CA SER A 43 8.56 9.00 17.59
C SER A 43 9.04 7.67 17.01
N VAL A 44 9.84 7.73 15.96
CA VAL A 44 10.36 6.55 15.28
C VAL A 44 11.37 5.85 16.17
N LYS A 45 11.09 4.58 16.51
CA LYS A 45 12.01 3.71 17.23
C LYS A 45 12.94 2.97 16.28
N SER A 46 12.38 2.38 15.23
CA SER A 46 13.13 1.66 14.20
C SER A 46 12.40 1.67 12.88
N SER A 47 13.16 1.62 11.79
CA SER A 47 12.66 1.48 10.42
C SER A 47 13.52 0.44 9.74
N VAL A 48 12.88 -0.60 9.17
CA VAL A 48 13.58 -1.70 8.53
C VAL A 48 12.92 -2.00 7.20
N VAL A 49 13.71 -2.02 6.13
CA VAL A 49 13.28 -2.56 4.84
C VAL A 49 13.32 -4.07 4.95
N THR A 50 12.18 -4.70 4.74
CA THR A 50 12.04 -6.15 4.77
C THR A 50 12.65 -6.76 3.51
N PRO A 51 13.00 -8.06 3.51
CA PRO A 51 13.47 -8.73 2.30
C PRO A 51 12.51 -8.62 1.10
N SER A 52 11.21 -8.40 1.37
CA SER A 52 10.18 -8.15 0.36
C SER A 52 10.20 -6.73 -0.25
N GLY A 53 11.17 -5.89 0.11
CA GLY A 53 11.26 -4.48 -0.30
C GLY A 53 10.36 -3.51 0.48
N ARG A 54 9.44 -4.03 1.31
CA ARG A 54 8.50 -3.22 2.10
C ARG A 54 9.17 -2.58 3.31
N THR A 55 8.79 -1.35 3.64
CA THR A 55 9.23 -0.70 4.87
C THR A 55 8.32 -1.07 6.06
N ARG A 56 8.95 -1.52 7.16
CA ARG A 56 8.30 -1.66 8.46
C ARG A 56 8.85 -0.61 9.41
N VAL A 57 7.96 0.20 10.00
CA VAL A 57 8.32 1.26 10.94
C VAL A 57 7.69 0.99 12.30
N ILE A 58 8.48 1.05 13.36
CA ILE A 58 8.01 0.99 14.74
C ILE A 58 8.04 2.39 15.34
N TYR A 59 6.92 2.84 15.87
CA TYR A 59 6.81 4.08 16.63
C TYR A 59 6.67 3.80 18.12
N SER A 60 7.39 4.56 18.94
CA SER A 60 7.35 4.49 20.40
C SER A 60 6.98 5.84 21.00
N CYS A 61 6.39 5.82 22.19
CA CYS A 61 6.11 7.01 22.97
C CYS A 61 7.41 7.76 23.36
N ASP A 62 7.43 9.08 23.13
CA ASP A 62 8.52 10.01 23.48
C ASP A 62 8.80 10.05 25.00
N ARG A 63 7.77 9.82 25.81
CA ARG A 63 7.83 9.75 27.29
C ARG A 63 7.83 8.32 27.85
N GLY A 64 8.15 7.31 27.03
CA GLY A 64 8.11 5.89 27.39
C GLY A 64 8.93 5.53 28.65
N ALA A 65 8.79 4.27 29.12
CA ALA A 65 9.40 3.79 30.38
C ALA A 65 10.91 4.05 30.51
N GLY A 66 11.60 4.23 29.37
CA GLY A 66 13.06 4.42 29.30
C GLY A 66 13.81 3.18 29.77
N LYS A 67 15.14 3.27 29.85
CA LYS A 67 15.92 2.22 30.53
C LYS A 67 15.61 2.28 32.03
N ALA A 68 15.51 1.10 32.66
CA ALA A 68 15.55 0.99 34.10
C ALA A 68 16.75 1.79 34.63
N PRO A 69 16.62 2.51 35.76
CA PRO A 69 17.75 3.20 36.36
C PRO A 69 18.88 2.17 36.54
N LYS A 70 20.05 2.41 35.92
CA LYS A 70 21.26 1.71 36.37
C LYS A 70 21.43 2.05 37.83
N VAL A 71 21.65 1.06 38.71
CA VAL A 71 21.98 1.33 40.11
C VAL A 71 23.21 2.23 40.11
N LYS A 72 23.02 3.51 40.44
CA LYS A 72 24.09 4.50 40.44
C LYS A 72 24.63 4.64 41.87
N PRO A 73 25.95 4.76 42.07
CA PRO A 73 26.51 5.05 43.39
C PRO A 73 25.97 6.39 43.92
N ALA A 74 25.87 6.50 45.24
CA ALA A 74 25.00 7.39 46.03
C ALA A 74 25.18 8.93 45.85
N LYS A 75 25.99 9.41 44.90
CA LYS A 75 26.22 10.83 44.67
C LYS A 75 26.18 11.16 43.19
N GLU A 76 24.97 11.33 42.65
CA GLU A 76 24.79 11.98 41.35
C GLU A 76 23.84 13.16 41.43
N ARG A 77 24.25 14.26 40.80
CA ARG A 77 23.57 15.55 40.77
C ARG A 77 22.15 15.41 40.18
N LYS A 78 21.13 15.42 41.05
CA LYS A 78 19.72 15.44 40.62
C LYS A 78 19.41 16.78 39.95
N ARG A 79 19.06 16.77 38.66
CA ARG A 79 18.43 17.94 38.00
C ARG A 79 17.10 18.26 38.69
N LYS A 80 16.84 19.54 38.97
CA LYS A 80 15.56 20.02 39.56
C LYS A 80 14.35 19.71 38.69
N THR A 81 14.53 19.61 37.37
CA THR A 81 13.48 19.29 36.42
C THR A 81 13.82 17.97 35.74
N THR A 82 13.12 16.90 36.11
CA THR A 82 13.13 15.66 35.33
C THR A 82 11.87 15.68 34.46
N THR A 83 12.00 15.32 33.18
CA THR A 83 10.84 15.04 32.35
C THR A 83 10.11 13.86 32.97
N ARG A 84 8.84 14.05 33.40
CA ARG A 84 8.01 12.95 33.88
C ARG A 84 7.83 11.95 32.73
N ARG A 85 8.36 10.73 32.91
CA ARG A 85 8.06 9.62 32.01
C ARG A 85 6.62 9.18 32.25
N THR A 86 5.90 8.90 31.17
CA THR A 86 4.51 8.38 31.22
C THR A 86 4.47 6.87 31.40
N GLY A 87 5.61 6.19 31.22
CA GLY A 87 5.68 4.74 31.42
C GLY A 87 4.95 3.93 30.35
N CYS A 88 4.65 4.52 29.18
CA CYS A 88 3.98 3.81 28.08
C CYS A 88 4.68 2.49 27.75
N GLN A 89 3.92 1.39 27.78
CA GLN A 89 4.40 0.03 27.54
C GLN A 89 4.17 -0.45 26.10
N PHE A 90 3.45 0.31 25.29
CA PHE A 90 3.05 -0.07 23.95
C PHE A 90 3.86 0.64 22.87
N SER A 91 3.81 0.10 21.65
CA SER A 91 4.43 0.66 20.44
C SER A 91 3.50 0.41 19.25
N ILE A 92 3.57 1.26 18.24
CA ILE A 92 2.80 1.12 17.01
C ILE A 92 3.69 0.49 15.95
N ALA A 93 3.18 -0.53 15.26
CA ALA A 93 3.83 -1.11 14.10
C ALA A 93 3.10 -0.68 12.83
N ALA A 94 3.78 0.09 11.98
CA ALA A 94 3.30 0.43 10.64
C ALA A 94 4.00 -0.47 9.61
N LYS A 95 3.24 -0.98 8.65
CA LYS A 95 3.75 -1.77 7.52
C LYS A 95 3.29 -1.12 6.22
N GLU A 96 4.22 -0.94 5.30
CA GLU A 96 3.93 -0.49 3.95
C GLU A 96 3.17 -1.58 3.17
N SER A 97 2.06 -1.18 2.55
CA SER A 97 1.26 -2.05 1.68
C SER A 97 1.80 -2.02 0.26
N LEU A 98 1.86 -3.18 -0.41
CA LEU A 98 2.15 -3.28 -1.85
C LEU A 98 0.91 -3.10 -2.73
N TYR A 99 -0.19 -2.58 -2.18
CA TYR A 99 -1.39 -2.35 -3.00
C TYR A 99 -1.11 -1.15 -3.90
N ASP A 100 -0.60 -1.43 -5.09
CA ASP A 100 -0.50 -0.46 -6.18
C ASP A 100 -1.91 -0.25 -6.74
N VAL A 101 -2.69 0.58 -6.06
CA VAL A 101 -4.05 0.92 -6.46
C VAL A 101 -4.05 1.50 -7.88
N GLN A 102 -3.04 2.31 -8.20
CA GLN A 102 -2.91 2.91 -9.53
C GLN A 102 -2.62 1.85 -10.60
N GLY A 103 -1.73 0.91 -10.34
CA GLY A 103 -1.47 -0.24 -11.21
C GLY A 103 -2.71 -1.11 -11.40
N GLN A 104 -3.48 -1.33 -10.33
CA GLN A 104 -4.70 -2.12 -10.39
C GLN A 104 -5.82 -1.43 -11.19
N GLU A 105 -6.02 -0.13 -11.03
CA GLU A 105 -6.98 0.65 -11.82
C GLU A 105 -6.60 0.69 -13.31
N LYS A 106 -5.30 0.87 -13.61
CA LYS A 106 -4.78 0.80 -14.98
C LYS A 106 -5.02 -0.59 -15.60
N TRP A 107 -4.74 -1.65 -14.84
CA TRP A 107 -4.98 -3.02 -15.28
C TRP A 107 -6.46 -3.30 -15.53
N ASP A 108 -7.33 -2.91 -14.61
CA ASP A 108 -8.78 -3.09 -14.75
C ASP A 108 -9.33 -2.36 -16.00
N THR A 109 -8.85 -1.13 -16.23
CA THR A 109 -9.19 -0.36 -17.43
C THR A 109 -8.73 -1.05 -18.71
N PHE A 110 -7.47 -1.49 -18.75
CA PHE A 110 -6.91 -2.23 -19.88
C PHE A 110 -7.69 -3.51 -20.14
N TYR A 111 -7.95 -4.31 -19.10
CA TYR A 111 -8.63 -5.60 -19.19
C TYR A 111 -10.06 -5.43 -19.71
N LYS A 112 -10.78 -4.41 -19.28
CA LYS A 112 -12.12 -4.08 -19.80
C LYS A 112 -12.09 -3.72 -21.28
N HIS A 113 -11.14 -2.87 -21.69
CA HIS A 113 -10.99 -2.50 -23.11
C HIS A 113 -10.66 -3.73 -23.97
N TRP A 114 -9.68 -4.51 -23.53
CA TRP A 114 -9.27 -5.78 -24.14
C TRP A 114 -10.44 -6.75 -24.30
N HIS A 115 -11.17 -7.02 -23.22
CA HIS A 115 -12.36 -7.88 -23.26
C HIS A 115 -13.45 -7.34 -24.17
N GLY A 116 -13.61 -6.02 -24.24
CA GLY A 116 -14.51 -5.38 -25.18
C GLY A 116 -14.16 -5.69 -26.63
N ILE A 117 -12.87 -5.75 -27.00
CA ILE A 117 -12.45 -6.14 -28.35
C ILE A 117 -12.80 -7.60 -28.62
N VAL A 118 -12.39 -8.51 -27.73
CA VAL A 118 -12.59 -9.96 -27.88
C VAL A 118 -14.07 -10.34 -27.91
N ALA A 119 -14.92 -9.62 -27.18
CA ALA A 119 -16.37 -9.84 -27.14
C ALA A 119 -17.15 -9.12 -28.27
N SER A 120 -16.47 -8.63 -29.32
CA SER A 120 -17.14 -7.96 -30.43
C SER A 120 -17.91 -8.94 -31.30
N THR A 121 -19.14 -8.59 -31.67
CA THR A 121 -20.05 -9.47 -32.43
C THR A 121 -20.00 -9.27 -33.94
N THR A 122 -19.54 -8.11 -34.42
CA THR A 122 -19.41 -7.79 -35.85
C THR A 122 -18.02 -7.24 -36.15
N GLU A 123 -17.58 -7.39 -37.41
CA GLU A 123 -16.26 -6.95 -37.87
C GLU A 123 -16.07 -5.44 -37.71
N ASP A 124 -17.08 -4.64 -38.08
CA ASP A 124 -17.00 -3.17 -37.97
C ASP A 124 -16.77 -2.73 -36.51
N ILE A 125 -17.46 -3.34 -35.55
CA ILE A 125 -17.32 -3.04 -34.11
C ILE A 125 -15.94 -3.49 -33.61
N TYR A 126 -15.46 -4.64 -34.08
CA TYR A 126 -14.13 -5.14 -33.75
C TYR A 126 -13.03 -4.18 -34.24
N MET A 127 -13.11 -3.75 -35.50
CA MET A 127 -12.13 -2.84 -36.11
C MET A 127 -12.13 -1.47 -35.42
N GLU A 128 -13.31 -0.91 -35.13
CA GLU A 128 -13.43 0.37 -34.40
C GLU A 128 -12.79 0.29 -32.99
N ARG A 129 -13.04 -0.80 -32.25
CA ARG A 129 -12.48 -1.01 -30.91
C ARG A 129 -10.97 -1.27 -30.96
N LEU A 130 -10.49 -1.98 -31.98
CA LEU A 130 -9.07 -2.23 -32.20
C LEU A 130 -8.29 -0.95 -32.50
N GLU A 131 -8.84 -0.07 -33.35
CA GLU A 131 -8.22 1.23 -33.64
C GLU A 131 -8.12 2.10 -32.38
N LYS A 132 -9.19 2.15 -31.56
CA LYS A 132 -9.19 2.87 -30.28
C LYS A 132 -8.14 2.32 -29.32
N PHE A 133 -7.97 1.00 -29.24
CA PHE A 133 -6.96 0.36 -28.41
C PHE A 133 -5.53 0.69 -28.86
N LYS A 134 -5.25 0.63 -30.18
CA LYS A 134 -3.95 1.04 -30.73
C LYS A 134 -3.66 2.51 -30.42
N GLN A 135 -4.60 3.40 -30.68
CA GLN A 135 -4.44 4.83 -30.42
C GLN A 135 -4.13 5.12 -28.95
N GLN A 136 -4.74 4.37 -28.02
CA GLN A 136 -4.58 4.58 -26.58
C GLN A 136 -3.25 4.04 -26.03
N TYR A 137 -2.78 2.87 -26.49
CA TYR A 137 -1.66 2.17 -25.85
C TYR A 137 -0.38 2.13 -26.69
N SER A 138 -0.45 2.29 -28.01
CA SER A 138 0.73 2.25 -28.87
C SER A 138 1.79 3.32 -28.54
N PRO A 139 1.49 4.58 -28.15
CA PRO A 139 2.53 5.57 -27.92
C PRO A 139 3.54 5.21 -26.82
N ASP A 140 3.07 4.57 -25.75
CA ASP A 140 3.88 4.26 -24.55
C ASP A 140 4.30 2.78 -24.47
N HIS A 141 3.62 1.88 -25.21
CA HIS A 141 3.76 0.42 -25.08
C HIS A 141 3.78 -0.30 -26.44
N LEU A 142 4.58 0.20 -27.40
CA LEU A 142 4.63 -0.33 -28.77
C LEU A 142 4.88 -1.85 -28.85
N ASN A 143 5.88 -2.35 -28.10
CA ASN A 143 6.31 -3.74 -28.21
C ASN A 143 5.30 -4.70 -27.58
N GLU A 144 4.77 -4.33 -26.41
CA GLU A 144 3.79 -5.11 -25.68
C GLU A 144 2.46 -5.16 -26.45
N VAL A 145 2.02 -4.01 -26.98
CA VAL A 145 0.81 -3.92 -27.80
C VAL A 145 0.98 -4.69 -29.11
N GLY A 146 2.14 -4.61 -29.76
CA GLY A 146 2.45 -5.38 -30.98
C GLY A 146 2.35 -6.88 -30.74
N TYR A 147 3.03 -7.39 -29.71
CA TYR A 147 2.96 -8.81 -29.33
C TYR A 147 1.52 -9.26 -29.09
N ILE A 148 0.76 -8.46 -28.37
CA ILE A 148 -0.63 -8.73 -28.03
C ILE A 148 -1.51 -8.79 -29.29
N ILE A 149 -1.34 -7.86 -30.23
CA ILE A 149 -2.11 -7.82 -31.49
C ILE A 149 -1.79 -9.05 -32.35
N GLU A 150 -0.50 -9.28 -32.61
CA GLU A 150 -0.03 -10.36 -33.49
C GLU A 150 -0.35 -11.74 -32.91
N THR A 151 -0.14 -11.93 -31.61
CA THR A 151 -0.28 -13.25 -30.97
C THR A 151 -1.73 -13.61 -30.67
N TRP A 152 -2.61 -12.64 -30.36
CA TRP A 152 -3.95 -12.94 -29.85
C TRP A 152 -5.10 -12.40 -30.71
N LEU A 153 -4.94 -11.24 -31.34
CA LEU A 153 -6.03 -10.57 -32.04
C LEU A 153 -6.08 -10.90 -33.54
N GLU A 154 -4.94 -11.07 -34.20
CA GLU A 154 -4.91 -11.47 -35.62
C GLU A 154 -5.42 -12.90 -35.83
N LEU A 155 -5.12 -13.82 -34.91
CA LEU A 155 -5.67 -15.19 -34.92
C LEU A 155 -7.20 -15.21 -34.79
N TYR A 156 -7.79 -14.25 -34.07
CA TYR A 156 -9.23 -14.21 -33.84
C TYR A 156 -10.01 -13.66 -35.05
N LYS A 157 -9.37 -12.83 -35.88
CA LYS A 157 -9.95 -12.28 -37.12
C LYS A 157 -10.41 -13.39 -38.08
N GLU A 158 -9.67 -14.50 -38.12
CA GLU A 158 -9.98 -15.65 -39.00
C GLU A 158 -11.04 -16.60 -38.41
N SER A 159 -11.34 -16.49 -37.12
CA SER A 159 -12.21 -17.42 -36.39
C SER A 159 -13.66 -16.92 -36.21
N ILE A 160 -14.00 -15.70 -36.66
CA ILE A 160 -15.35 -15.16 -36.51
C ILE A 160 -16.33 -16.01 -37.34
N PRO A 161 -17.28 -16.74 -36.71
CA PRO A 161 -18.16 -17.64 -37.43
C PRO A 161 -19.08 -16.85 -38.36
N GLY A 162 -18.81 -16.96 -39.67
CA GLY A 162 -19.54 -16.25 -40.73
C GLY A 162 -18.66 -15.43 -41.68
N ILE A 163 -17.35 -15.30 -41.42
CA ILE A 163 -16.44 -14.51 -42.26
C ILE A 163 -15.42 -15.43 -42.94
N SER A 164 -15.51 -15.58 -44.26
CA SER A 164 -14.44 -16.17 -45.09
C SER A 164 -13.57 -15.03 -45.60
N VAL A 165 -12.41 -14.82 -44.98
CA VAL A 165 -11.42 -13.88 -45.49
C VAL A 165 -10.58 -14.60 -46.54
N ARG A 166 -10.86 -14.34 -47.82
CA ARG A 166 -9.95 -14.72 -48.91
C ARG A 166 -8.83 -13.68 -48.92
N SER A 167 -7.61 -14.08 -48.54
CA SER A 167 -6.43 -13.24 -48.67
C SER A 167 -6.33 -12.73 -50.10
N LEU A 168 -6.49 -11.41 -50.30
CA LEU A 168 -6.15 -10.72 -51.54
C LEU A 168 -4.82 -9.99 -51.32
N TYR A 169 -3.74 -10.77 -51.24
CA TYR A 169 -2.42 -10.29 -51.60
C TYR A 169 -1.94 -11.12 -52.80
N ASP A 170 -2.40 -10.71 -53.97
CA ASP A 170 -1.75 -10.97 -55.26
C ASP A 170 -1.54 -9.60 -55.91
N ILE A 171 -0.39 -8.96 -55.63
CA ILE A 171 0.40 -8.12 -56.57
C ILE A 171 1.88 -8.29 -56.20
#